data_AF-A0A5N1IXA3-F1
#
_entry.id   AF-A0A5N1IXA3-F1
#
_cell.length_a   1.000
_cell.length_b   1.000
_cell.length_c   1.000
_cell.angle_alpha   90.00
_cell.angle_beta   90.00
_cell.angle_gamma   90.00
#
_symmetry.space_group_name_H-M   'P 1'
#
loop_
_entity.id
_entity.type
_entity.pdbx_description
1 polymer ?
#
loop_
_entity_poly.entity_id
_entity_poly.type
_entity_poly.pdbx_seq_one_letter_code
_entity_poly.pdbx_strand_id
1 'polypeptide(L)'
;MDVNQHQRFVLADRSYLSLVKRDITKLAETYGFSETELGKINIVVSEMATNLVRHATTGGEILVKPTDPDLKGIEIICIDHGPGMANPERMMEDGISTYGSSGEGLGAIKRQSSFFDYYSRPETGTILLSRIFKPVHPETQISKPPKLEIGSVMVAKNGETVCGDGWYCRQIDGKTYILALDGLGHGPDANEAASKGVASFLKSRNISPAEMMRELHADIRKTRGAVGAVVKINTREGELDFCGIGNITGKIFSHSSYTVIKNLVSYNGILGHNIPHTVHNQRTEWQAGRLMVLHSDGIKSRMDLTRYPDLHRHDPNLIAAVIYRDFSRGTDDTLVIVTKPKI
;
A
#
# COMPACT_ATOMS: atom_id res chain seq x y z
N MET A 1 -8.83 -6.86 -7.79
CA MET A 1 -7.48 -6.52 -7.34
C MET A 1 -7.01 -7.59 -6.41
N ASP A 2 -6.16 -8.47 -6.93
CA ASP A 2 -5.38 -9.36 -6.09
C ASP A 2 -4.36 -8.53 -5.31
N VAL A 3 -4.11 -8.94 -4.08
CA VAL A 3 -3.44 -8.12 -3.09
C VAL A 3 -2.23 -8.88 -2.58
N ASN A 4 -1.06 -8.47 -3.08
CA ASN A 4 0.21 -9.06 -2.71
C ASN A 4 0.91 -8.23 -1.62
N GLN A 5 1.56 -8.92 -0.68
CA GLN A 5 2.51 -8.27 0.22
C GLN A 5 3.70 -7.71 -0.57
N HIS A 6 4.35 -6.69 -0.04
CA HIS A 6 5.62 -6.22 -0.55
C HIS A 6 6.74 -7.05 0.04
N GLN A 7 7.64 -7.52 -0.82
CA GLN A 7 8.96 -7.98 -0.39
C GLN A 7 9.83 -6.77 -0.10
N ARG A 8 10.43 -6.75 1.08
CA ARG A 8 11.21 -5.63 1.61
C ARG A 8 12.70 -5.91 1.47
N PHE A 9 13.41 -5.01 0.81
CA PHE A 9 14.86 -5.09 0.60
C PHE A 9 15.52 -3.89 1.27
N VAL A 10 16.27 -4.12 2.35
CA VAL A 10 16.97 -3.06 3.09
C VAL A 10 18.36 -2.84 2.46
N LEU A 11 18.70 -1.58 2.20
CA LEU A 11 20.03 -1.16 1.79
C LEU A 11 20.68 -0.36 2.92
N ALA A 12 21.50 -1.03 3.72
CA ALA A 12 22.30 -0.39 4.76
C ALA A 12 23.54 0.32 4.18
N ASP A 13 24.19 -0.28 3.19
CA ASP A 13 25.38 0.26 2.54
C ASP A 13 25.57 -0.30 1.11
N ARG A 14 26.67 0.12 0.45
CA ARG A 14 27.01 -0.25 -0.94
C ARG A 14 27.13 -1.75 -1.19
N SER A 15 27.53 -2.54 -0.19
CA SER A 15 27.74 -3.98 -0.35
C SER A 15 26.45 -4.73 -0.68
N TYR A 16 25.30 -4.21 -0.25
CA TYR A 16 23.98 -4.81 -0.46
C TYR A 16 23.40 -4.56 -1.85
N LEU A 17 23.93 -3.60 -2.62
CA LEU A 17 23.37 -3.21 -3.93
C LEU A 17 23.28 -4.40 -4.88
N SER A 18 24.35 -5.18 -4.98
CA SER A 18 24.41 -6.34 -5.88
C SER A 18 23.42 -7.45 -5.48
N LEU A 19 23.25 -7.66 -4.16
CA LEU A 19 22.31 -8.65 -3.61
C LEU A 19 20.87 -8.23 -3.87
N VAL A 20 20.51 -6.99 -3.53
CA VAL A 20 19.15 -6.47 -3.75
C VAL A 20 18.77 -6.50 -5.22
N LYS A 21 19.68 -6.07 -6.10
CA LYS A 21 19.45 -6.14 -7.54
C LYS A 21 19.16 -7.57 -7.98
N ARG A 22 20.03 -8.53 -7.64
CA ARG A 22 19.89 -9.95 -7.99
C ARG A 22 18.57 -10.53 -7.49
N ASP A 23 18.19 -10.24 -6.25
CA ASP A 23 17.02 -10.84 -5.63
C ASP A 23 15.72 -10.23 -6.20
N ILE A 24 15.70 -8.94 -6.53
CA ILE A 24 14.59 -8.32 -7.26
C ILE A 24 14.50 -8.84 -8.70
N THR A 25 15.63 -9.06 -9.40
CA THR A 25 15.63 -9.67 -10.74
C THR A 25 14.99 -11.07 -10.68
N LYS A 26 15.41 -11.91 -9.73
CA LYS A 26 14.83 -13.25 -9.54
C LYS A 26 13.33 -13.18 -9.24
N LEU A 27 12.91 -12.24 -8.40
CA LEU A 27 11.50 -12.02 -8.11
C LEU A 27 10.71 -11.69 -9.39
N ALA A 28 11.22 -10.77 -10.22
CA ALA A 28 10.61 -10.44 -11.50
C ALA A 28 10.59 -11.64 -12.47
N GLU A 29 11.64 -12.47 -12.51
CA GLU A 29 11.64 -13.72 -13.30
C GLU A 29 10.53 -14.66 -12.86
N THR A 30 10.31 -14.85 -11.55
CA THR A 30 9.21 -15.70 -11.05
C THR A 30 7.82 -15.18 -11.43
N TYR A 31 7.68 -13.87 -11.65
CA TYR A 31 6.45 -13.28 -12.17
C TYR A 31 6.36 -13.32 -13.70
N GLY A 32 7.33 -13.92 -14.39
CA GLY A 32 7.33 -14.19 -15.82
C GLY A 32 7.60 -12.96 -16.68
N PHE A 33 8.44 -12.03 -16.21
CA PHE A 33 8.93 -10.92 -17.03
C PHE A 33 9.97 -11.41 -18.05
N SER A 34 9.90 -10.88 -19.27
CA SER A 34 10.84 -11.10 -20.38
C SER A 34 12.19 -10.42 -20.14
N GLU A 35 13.22 -10.86 -20.86
CA GLU A 35 14.58 -10.29 -20.76
C GLU A 35 14.60 -8.76 -20.98
N THR A 36 13.82 -8.26 -21.93
CA THR A 36 13.68 -6.83 -22.19
C THR A 36 13.13 -6.06 -20.98
N GLU A 37 12.13 -6.62 -20.30
CA GLU A 37 11.53 -5.98 -19.12
C GLU A 37 12.43 -6.10 -17.90
N LEU A 38 13.12 -7.23 -17.73
CA LEU A 38 14.14 -7.41 -16.71
C LEU A 38 15.26 -6.37 -16.88
N GLY A 39 15.64 -6.04 -18.13
CA GLY A 39 16.55 -4.93 -18.42
C GLY A 39 16.06 -3.59 -17.86
N LYS A 40 14.79 -3.24 -18.08
CA LYS A 40 14.17 -2.01 -17.55
C LYS A 40 14.13 -2.00 -16.02
N ILE A 41 13.67 -3.09 -15.41
CA ILE A 41 13.61 -3.29 -13.96
C ILE A 41 15.01 -3.11 -13.36
N ASN A 42 16.02 -3.74 -13.96
CA ASN A 42 17.39 -3.67 -13.50
C ASN A 42 17.97 -2.25 -13.54
N ILE A 43 17.64 -1.44 -14.56
CA ILE A 43 18.04 -0.03 -14.60
C ILE A 43 17.37 0.74 -13.46
N VAL A 44 16.05 0.63 -13.31
CA VAL A 44 15.29 1.32 -12.26
C VAL A 44 15.82 0.98 -10.86
N VAL A 45 16.01 -0.31 -10.57
CA VAL A 45 16.53 -0.78 -9.28
C VAL A 45 17.96 -0.30 -9.05
N SER A 46 18.81 -0.29 -10.09
CA SER A 46 20.20 0.17 -9.95
C SER A 46 20.28 1.66 -9.62
N GLU A 47 19.46 2.49 -10.26
CA GLU A 47 19.39 3.92 -9.98
C GLU A 47 18.78 4.22 -8.60
N MET A 48 17.68 3.55 -8.24
CA MET A 48 17.07 3.68 -6.90
C MET A 48 18.07 3.28 -5.80
N ALA A 49 18.71 2.11 -5.93
CA ALA A 49 19.69 1.63 -4.97
C ALA A 49 20.92 2.55 -4.86
N THR A 50 21.39 3.08 -5.99
CA THR A 50 22.51 4.03 -6.01
C THR A 50 22.14 5.35 -5.32
N ASN A 51 20.92 5.84 -5.53
CA ASN A 51 20.41 7.04 -4.86
C ASN A 51 20.30 6.84 -3.35
N LEU A 52 19.77 5.69 -2.90
CA LEU A 52 19.73 5.35 -1.47
C LEU A 52 21.13 5.39 -0.85
N VAL A 53 22.09 4.71 -1.47
CA VAL A 53 23.48 4.69 -1.00
C VAL A 53 24.13 6.07 -0.93
N ARG A 54 23.84 6.95 -1.90
CA ARG A 54 24.48 8.26 -2.02
C ARG A 54 23.87 9.30 -1.10
N HIS A 55 22.57 9.23 -0.86
CA HIS A 55 21.81 10.31 -0.23
C HIS A 55 21.16 9.91 1.09
N ALA A 56 20.89 8.62 1.33
CA ALA A 56 20.29 8.16 2.58
C ALA A 56 21.38 7.94 3.64
N THR A 57 21.55 8.90 4.54
CA THR A 57 22.57 8.88 5.60
C THR A 57 22.34 7.76 6.64
N THR A 58 21.11 7.25 6.75
CA THR A 58 20.70 6.19 7.68
C THR A 58 20.31 4.89 6.96
N GLY A 59 20.66 4.75 5.68
CA GLY A 59 20.16 3.68 4.82
C GLY A 59 18.72 3.92 4.34
N GLY A 60 18.22 3.00 3.52
CA GLY A 60 16.85 3.05 2.99
C GLY A 60 16.37 1.67 2.58
N GLU A 61 15.19 1.59 1.98
CA GLU A 61 14.62 0.33 1.56
C GLU A 61 13.86 0.41 0.24
N ILE A 62 13.76 -0.75 -0.41
CA ILE A 62 12.98 -0.95 -1.63
C ILE A 62 11.90 -1.98 -1.32
N LEU A 63 10.64 -1.61 -1.56
CA LEU A 63 9.48 -2.48 -1.47
C LEU A 63 9.07 -2.92 -2.87
N VAL A 64 8.93 -4.22 -3.09
CA VAL A 64 8.59 -4.79 -4.40
C VAL A 64 7.41 -5.73 -4.30
N LYS A 65 6.42 -5.55 -5.18
CA LYS A 65 5.30 -6.50 -5.34
C LYS A 65 4.86 -6.54 -6.81
N PRO A 66 4.22 -7.63 -7.26
CA PRO A 66 3.49 -7.60 -8.52
C PRO A 66 2.27 -6.68 -8.37
N THR A 67 1.88 -6.01 -9.45
CA THR A 67 0.65 -5.21 -9.50
C THR A 67 -0.57 -6.12 -9.61
N ASP A 68 -1.77 -5.53 -9.70
CA ASP A 68 -3.01 -6.25 -10.01
C ASP A 68 -2.80 -7.23 -11.20
N PRO A 69 -3.25 -8.50 -11.10
CA PRO A 69 -3.15 -9.50 -12.16
C PRO A 69 -3.63 -9.03 -13.52
N ASP A 70 -4.60 -8.11 -13.55
CA ASP A 70 -5.11 -7.54 -14.80
C ASP A 70 -4.08 -6.64 -15.50
N LEU A 71 -3.26 -5.91 -14.74
CA LEU A 71 -2.22 -5.01 -15.26
C LEU A 71 -0.91 -5.72 -15.58
N LYS A 72 -0.69 -6.92 -15.01
CA LYS A 72 0.53 -7.74 -15.18
C LYS A 72 1.81 -6.90 -15.12
N GLY A 73 2.03 -6.21 -14.00
CA GLY A 73 3.18 -5.35 -13.77
C GLY A 73 3.91 -5.65 -12.47
N ILE A 74 4.98 -4.89 -12.24
CA ILE A 74 5.73 -4.88 -10.98
C ILE A 74 5.74 -3.45 -10.45
N GLU A 75 5.47 -3.31 -9.16
CA GLU A 75 5.56 -2.07 -8.42
C GLU A 75 6.84 -2.09 -7.58
N ILE A 76 7.61 -1.00 -7.65
CA ILE A 76 8.86 -0.81 -6.94
C ILE A 76 8.77 0.54 -6.23
N ILE A 77 8.76 0.52 -4.90
CA ILE A 77 8.75 1.72 -4.06
C ILE A 77 10.11 1.84 -3.39
N CYS A 78 10.83 2.92 -3.64
CA CYS A 78 12.09 3.24 -2.99
C CYS A 78 11.84 4.29 -1.91
N ILE A 79 12.33 4.05 -0.69
CA ILE A 79 12.04 4.83 0.50
C ILE A 79 13.35 5.21 1.19
N ASP A 80 13.55 6.50 1.45
CA ASP A 80 14.62 7.01 2.31
C ASP A 80 14.13 8.06 3.32
N HIS A 81 14.95 8.21 4.36
CA HIS A 81 14.89 9.29 5.37
C HIS A 81 16.07 10.27 5.19
N GLY A 82 16.56 10.42 3.96
CA GLY A 82 17.67 11.31 3.63
C GLY A 82 17.29 12.80 3.69
N PRO A 83 18.13 13.69 3.13
CA PRO A 83 17.91 15.14 3.19
C PRO A 83 16.66 15.60 2.40
N GLY A 84 16.11 14.77 1.52
CA GLY A 84 15.03 15.14 0.62
C GLY A 84 15.45 16.19 -0.42
N MET A 85 14.48 16.61 -1.24
CA MET A 85 14.68 17.56 -2.34
C MET A 85 13.82 18.81 -2.11
N ALA A 86 14.42 19.99 -2.22
CA ALA A 86 13.71 21.27 -2.12
C ALA A 86 12.99 21.66 -3.42
N ASN A 87 13.56 21.30 -4.57
CA ASN A 87 12.92 21.50 -5.87
C ASN A 87 13.12 20.24 -6.75
N PRO A 88 12.27 19.22 -6.57
CA PRO A 88 12.37 17.97 -7.31
C PRO A 88 12.18 18.15 -8.83
N GLU A 89 11.35 19.09 -9.25
CA GLU A 89 11.08 19.36 -10.67
C GLU A 89 12.36 19.74 -11.43
N ARG A 90 13.24 20.55 -10.81
CA ARG A 90 14.56 20.87 -11.37
C ARG A 90 15.52 19.68 -11.40
N MET A 91 15.33 18.67 -10.55
CA MET A 91 16.13 17.44 -10.56
C MET A 91 15.65 16.44 -11.63
N MET A 92 14.48 16.68 -12.24
CA MET A 92 13.94 15.89 -13.35
C MET A 92 14.39 16.41 -14.72
N GLU A 93 14.92 17.63 -14.78
CA GLU A 93 15.53 18.20 -15.99
C GLU A 93 16.89 17.52 -16.23
N ASP A 94 17.05 16.85 -17.37
CA ASP A 94 18.28 16.12 -17.70
C ASP A 94 19.51 17.05 -17.56
N GLY A 95 20.54 16.60 -16.82
CA GLY A 95 21.82 17.30 -16.68
C GLY A 95 22.02 18.11 -15.39
N ILE A 96 21.01 18.24 -14.52
CA ILE A 96 21.14 18.97 -13.23
C ILE A 96 21.24 17.96 -12.08
N SER A 97 22.35 17.99 -11.33
CA SER A 97 22.52 17.18 -10.11
C SER A 97 22.96 18.00 -8.91
N THR A 98 22.61 17.52 -7.72
CA THR A 98 23.02 18.11 -6.45
C THR A 98 24.39 17.63 -5.97
N TYR A 99 24.91 16.51 -6.49
CA TYR A 99 26.23 15.96 -6.12
C TYR A 99 26.81 15.05 -7.23
N GLY A 100 27.69 15.58 -8.08
CA GLY A 100 28.76 14.81 -8.76
C GLY A 100 28.38 13.67 -9.73
N SER A 101 27.11 13.49 -10.10
CA SER A 101 26.69 12.60 -11.20
C SER A 101 25.88 13.37 -12.25
N SER A 102 25.75 12.88 -13.48
CA SER A 102 25.15 13.61 -14.62
C SER A 102 23.67 14.03 -14.49
N GLY A 103 23.03 13.94 -13.32
CA GLY A 103 21.61 14.27 -13.16
C GLY A 103 20.66 13.30 -13.87
N GLU A 104 21.19 12.19 -14.38
CA GLU A 104 20.47 11.25 -15.25
C GLU A 104 19.61 10.24 -14.49
N GLY A 105 19.89 9.97 -13.21
CA GLY A 105 19.33 8.82 -12.50
C GLY A 105 17.81 8.86 -12.34
N LEU A 106 17.25 10.00 -11.93
CA LEU A 106 15.80 10.15 -11.77
C LEU A 106 15.08 10.19 -13.13
N GLY A 107 15.70 10.81 -14.14
CA GLY A 107 15.25 10.78 -15.52
C GLY A 107 15.26 9.38 -16.12
N ALA A 108 16.29 8.58 -15.82
CA ALA A 108 16.39 7.18 -16.25
C ALA A 108 15.30 6.32 -15.62
N ILE A 109 15.04 6.46 -14.32
CA ILE A 109 13.93 5.76 -13.66
C ILE A 109 12.62 6.10 -14.37
N LYS A 110 12.32 7.38 -14.58
CA LYS A 110 11.09 7.80 -15.28
C LYS A 110 11.00 7.25 -16.70
N ARG A 111 12.08 7.29 -17.48
CA ARG A 111 12.11 6.77 -18.88
C ARG A 111 11.88 5.26 -18.97
N GLN A 112 12.39 4.50 -18.01
CA GLN A 112 12.23 3.04 -18.00
C GLN A 112 10.91 2.58 -17.39
N SER A 113 10.23 3.45 -16.64
CA SER A 113 8.96 3.14 -15.98
C SER A 113 7.76 3.34 -16.89
N SER A 114 6.75 2.47 -16.77
CA SER A 114 5.43 2.69 -17.37
C SER A 114 4.61 3.73 -16.59
N PHE A 115 4.83 3.81 -15.29
CA PHE A 115 4.30 4.83 -14.39
C PHE A 115 5.37 5.25 -13.39
N PHE A 116 5.47 6.55 -13.13
CA PHE A 116 6.44 7.10 -12.19
C PHE A 116 5.80 8.23 -11.39
N ASP A 117 5.94 8.16 -10.07
CA ASP A 117 5.53 9.19 -9.12
C ASP A 117 6.60 9.32 -8.03
N TYR A 118 6.66 10.47 -7.38
CA TYR A 118 7.60 10.71 -6.29
C TYR A 118 7.05 11.72 -5.29
N TYR A 119 7.50 11.61 -4.05
CA TYR A 119 7.25 12.60 -3.01
C TYR A 119 8.53 12.82 -2.23
N SER A 120 8.99 14.06 -2.16
CA SER A 120 10.20 14.41 -1.45
C SER A 120 9.97 15.68 -0.65
N ARG A 121 10.49 15.70 0.57
CA ARG A 121 10.39 16.85 1.46
C ARG A 121 11.75 17.09 2.12
N PRO A 122 12.23 18.34 2.15
CA PRO A 122 13.45 18.69 2.87
C PRO A 122 13.43 18.15 4.30
N GLU A 123 14.57 17.60 4.71
CA GLU A 123 14.82 17.05 6.06
C GLU A 123 13.91 15.87 6.44
N THR A 124 13.17 15.31 5.48
CA THR A 124 12.24 14.20 5.71
C THR A 124 12.57 12.98 4.84
N GLY A 125 13.17 13.20 3.67
CA GLY A 125 13.57 12.15 2.74
C GLY A 125 12.66 12.06 1.51
N THR A 126 12.95 11.06 0.67
CA THR A 126 12.27 10.85 -0.61
C THR A 126 11.61 9.48 -0.68
N ILE A 127 10.45 9.44 -1.34
CA ILE A 127 9.79 8.22 -1.78
C ILE A 127 9.63 8.29 -3.29
N LEU A 128 10.08 7.24 -3.97
CA LEU A 128 9.89 7.06 -5.41
C LEU A 128 8.98 5.85 -5.64
N LEU A 129 8.01 5.98 -6.53
CA LEU A 129 7.14 4.91 -6.97
C LEU A 129 7.36 4.69 -8.47
N SER A 130 7.76 3.48 -8.84
CA SER A 130 7.85 3.04 -10.24
C SER A 130 6.95 1.84 -10.46
N ARG A 131 6.21 1.83 -11.57
CA ARG A 131 5.58 0.61 -12.08
C ARG A 131 6.06 0.32 -13.50
N ILE A 132 6.36 -0.94 -13.76
CA ILE A 132 6.70 -1.45 -15.08
C ILE A 132 5.65 -2.50 -15.43
N PHE A 133 4.84 -2.22 -16.46
CA PHE A 133 3.82 -3.13 -16.96
C PHE A 133 4.37 -3.97 -18.10
N LYS A 134 3.91 -5.22 -18.19
CA LYS A 134 4.18 -6.01 -19.38
C LYS A 134 3.48 -5.42 -20.62
N PRO A 135 4.02 -5.57 -21.84
CA PRO A 135 3.32 -5.23 -23.06
C PRO A 135 1.94 -5.86 -23.05
N VAL A 136 0.92 -4.99 -23.05
CA VAL A 136 -0.47 -5.42 -23.09
C VAL A 136 -0.81 -5.72 -24.55
N HIS A 137 -1.37 -6.90 -24.83
CA HIS A 137 -1.94 -7.15 -26.15
C HIS A 137 -3.17 -6.23 -26.35
N PRO A 138 -3.37 -5.62 -27.53
CA PRO A 138 -4.38 -4.57 -27.76
C PRO A 138 -5.84 -4.93 -27.44
N GLU A 139 -6.14 -6.20 -27.14
CA GLU A 139 -7.50 -6.72 -26.97
C GLU A 139 -8.04 -6.67 -25.53
N THR A 140 -7.22 -6.33 -24.52
CA THR A 140 -7.75 -6.12 -23.16
C THR A 140 -8.48 -4.78 -23.10
N GLN A 141 -9.80 -4.85 -23.22
CA GLN A 141 -10.72 -3.73 -23.04
C GLN A 141 -10.40 -2.98 -21.75
N ILE A 142 -10.06 -1.71 -21.88
CA ILE A 142 -9.96 -0.78 -20.75
C ILE A 142 -11.38 -0.62 -20.19
N SER A 143 -11.69 -1.35 -19.12
CA SER A 143 -12.87 -1.07 -18.30
C SER A 143 -12.87 0.41 -17.90
N LYS A 144 -14.05 1.03 -17.87
CA LYS A 144 -14.23 2.43 -17.45
C LYS A 144 -13.37 2.71 -16.21
N PRO A 145 -12.57 3.79 -16.19
CA PRO A 145 -11.64 4.04 -15.09
C PRO A 145 -12.40 4.06 -13.75
N PRO A 146 -11.86 3.43 -12.69
CA PRO A 146 -12.54 3.38 -11.41
C PRO A 146 -12.70 4.81 -10.86
N LYS A 147 -13.87 5.07 -10.25
CA LYS A 147 -14.16 6.36 -9.59
C LYS A 147 -13.39 6.57 -8.28
N LEU A 148 -12.79 5.50 -7.75
CA LEU A 148 -11.97 5.49 -6.55
C LEU A 148 -10.59 4.93 -6.90
N GLU A 149 -9.56 5.60 -6.42
CA GLU A 149 -8.20 5.12 -6.43
C GLU A 149 -7.88 4.51 -5.07
N ILE A 150 -7.32 3.30 -5.08
CA ILE A 150 -6.98 2.54 -3.88
C ILE A 150 -5.53 2.10 -4.01
N GLY A 151 -4.76 2.28 -2.95
CA GLY A 151 -3.37 1.88 -2.87
C GLY A 151 -3.06 1.34 -1.49
N SER A 152 -1.97 0.60 -1.38
CA SER A 152 -1.58 0.00 -0.12
C SER A 152 -0.08 -0.22 0.02
N VAL A 153 0.35 -0.26 1.26
CA VAL A 153 1.61 -0.87 1.67
C VAL A 153 1.29 -1.97 2.67
N MET A 154 1.76 -3.18 2.40
CA MET A 154 1.59 -4.37 3.25
C MET A 154 2.94 -5.06 3.33
N VAL A 155 3.53 -5.13 4.52
CA VAL A 155 4.93 -5.53 4.74
C VAL A 155 5.01 -6.43 5.96
N ALA A 156 5.71 -7.56 5.81
CA ALA A 156 5.93 -8.50 6.91
C ALA A 156 6.82 -7.90 8.00
N LYS A 157 6.56 -8.28 9.25
CA LYS A 157 7.42 -7.97 10.40
C LYS A 157 8.87 -8.37 10.12
N ASN A 158 9.81 -7.62 10.68
CA ASN A 158 11.23 -7.94 10.57
C ASN A 158 11.53 -9.36 11.07
N GLY A 159 12.19 -10.16 10.22
CA GLY A 159 12.51 -11.55 10.48
C GLY A 159 11.49 -12.56 9.93
N GLU A 160 10.31 -12.10 9.51
CA GLU A 160 9.29 -12.95 8.89
C GLU A 160 9.35 -12.88 7.36
N THR A 161 8.98 -13.98 6.70
CA THR A 161 8.90 -14.06 5.24
C THR A 161 7.49 -13.81 4.71
N VAL A 162 6.48 -13.89 5.57
CA VAL A 162 5.07 -13.70 5.24
C VAL A 162 4.43 -12.75 6.25
N CYS A 163 3.60 -11.85 5.76
CA CYS A 163 2.92 -10.85 6.57
C CYS A 163 1.68 -11.47 7.22
N GLY A 164 1.51 -11.26 8.53
CA GLY A 164 0.30 -11.64 9.27
C GLY A 164 -0.94 -10.83 8.91
N ASP A 165 -0.76 -9.66 8.30
CA ASP A 165 -1.86 -8.83 7.79
C ASP A 165 -2.40 -9.33 6.44
N GLY A 166 -3.63 -8.93 6.12
CA GLY A 166 -4.25 -9.19 4.83
C GLY A 166 -5.24 -8.11 4.44
N TRP A 167 -5.40 -7.86 3.15
CA TRP A 167 -6.46 -6.98 2.66
C TRP A 167 -6.97 -7.42 1.30
N TYR A 168 -8.16 -6.95 0.94
CA TYR A 168 -8.71 -7.19 -0.39
C TYR A 168 -9.69 -6.09 -0.79
N CYS A 169 -9.81 -5.82 -2.09
CA CYS A 169 -10.81 -4.93 -2.63
C CYS A 169 -11.60 -5.58 -3.78
N ARG A 170 -12.94 -5.50 -3.70
CA ARG A 170 -13.84 -5.95 -4.75
C ARG A 170 -14.95 -4.93 -5.02
N GLN A 171 -15.46 -4.94 -6.25
CA GLN A 171 -16.62 -4.13 -6.62
C GLN A 171 -17.85 -5.02 -6.80
N ILE A 172 -18.98 -4.63 -6.23
CA ILE A 172 -20.28 -5.29 -6.36
C ILE A 172 -21.33 -4.22 -6.64
N ASP A 173 -22.05 -4.34 -7.76
CA ASP A 173 -23.08 -3.37 -8.19
C ASP A 173 -22.63 -1.91 -8.17
N GLY A 174 -21.40 -1.64 -8.61
CA GLY A 174 -20.81 -0.30 -8.65
C GLY A 174 -20.42 0.28 -7.28
N LYS A 175 -20.50 -0.52 -6.21
CA LYS A 175 -20.02 -0.18 -4.86
C LYS A 175 -18.69 -0.87 -4.61
N THR A 176 -17.79 -0.18 -3.93
CA THR A 176 -16.46 -0.71 -3.60
C THR A 176 -16.47 -1.26 -2.18
N TYR A 177 -15.99 -2.48 -1.99
CA TYR A 177 -15.81 -3.11 -0.70
C TYR A 177 -14.33 -3.36 -0.43
N ILE A 178 -13.86 -2.93 0.73
CA ILE A 178 -12.46 -3.02 1.17
C ILE A 178 -12.46 -3.79 2.48
N LEU A 179 -11.70 -4.89 2.52
CA LEU A 179 -11.40 -5.66 3.72
C LEU A 179 -9.98 -5.33 4.17
N ALA A 180 -9.78 -5.13 5.47
CA ALA A 180 -8.48 -5.15 6.13
C ALA A 180 -8.52 -6.16 7.29
N LEU A 181 -7.47 -6.95 7.44
CA LEU A 181 -7.29 -7.97 8.47
C LEU A 181 -5.88 -7.88 9.04
N ASP A 182 -5.77 -8.20 10.31
CA ASP A 182 -4.52 -8.38 11.05
C ASP A 182 -4.68 -9.69 11.85
N GLY A 183 -3.95 -10.72 11.41
CA GLY A 183 -4.00 -12.06 12.00
C GLY A 183 -3.25 -12.09 13.33
N LEU A 184 -3.78 -12.80 14.33
CA LEU A 184 -3.17 -12.77 15.66
C LEU A 184 -1.74 -13.31 15.68
N GLY A 185 -0.81 -12.44 16.05
CA GLY A 185 0.63 -12.72 16.10
C GLY A 185 1.32 -12.25 14.81
N HIS A 186 2.31 -13.01 14.34
CA HIS A 186 3.01 -12.72 13.09
C HIS A 186 3.42 -14.03 12.41
N GLY A 187 3.87 -13.93 11.17
CA GLY A 187 4.38 -15.07 10.41
C GLY A 187 3.27 -16.01 9.90
N PRO A 188 3.58 -17.28 9.60
CA PRO A 188 2.71 -18.17 8.83
C PRO A 188 1.31 -18.40 9.41
N ASP A 189 1.19 -18.56 10.73
CA ASP A 189 -0.11 -18.84 11.35
C ASP A 189 -1.04 -17.61 11.37
N ALA A 190 -0.47 -16.41 11.53
CA ALA A 190 -1.20 -15.15 11.41
C ALA A 190 -1.65 -14.94 9.95
N ASN A 191 -0.72 -15.17 9.01
CA ASN A 191 -1.01 -15.12 7.58
C ASN A 191 -2.10 -16.12 7.16
N GLU A 192 -2.13 -17.32 7.74
CA GLU A 192 -3.18 -18.32 7.49
C GLU A 192 -4.57 -17.77 7.88
N ALA A 193 -4.68 -17.14 9.05
CA ALA A 193 -5.92 -16.54 9.52
C ALA A 193 -6.39 -15.40 8.59
N ALA A 194 -5.49 -14.49 8.25
CA ALA A 194 -5.78 -13.37 7.35
C ALA A 194 -6.15 -13.86 5.94
N SER A 195 -5.40 -14.81 5.38
CA SER A 195 -5.65 -15.37 4.05
C SER A 195 -6.98 -16.12 3.96
N LYS A 196 -7.34 -16.89 5.00
CA LYS A 196 -8.67 -17.53 5.09
C LYS A 196 -9.79 -16.49 5.21
N GLY A 197 -9.56 -15.41 5.95
CA GLY A 197 -10.48 -14.27 6.01
C GLY A 197 -10.68 -13.62 4.64
N VAL A 198 -9.61 -13.32 3.91
CA VAL A 198 -9.69 -12.80 2.53
C VAL A 198 -10.49 -13.76 1.62
N ALA A 199 -10.23 -15.07 1.72
CA ALA A 199 -10.94 -16.08 0.93
C ALA A 199 -12.44 -16.15 1.27
N SER A 200 -12.82 -15.99 2.54
CA SER A 200 -14.21 -15.90 2.98
C SER A 200 -14.88 -14.63 2.43
N PHE A 201 -14.23 -13.48 2.58
CA PHE A 201 -14.73 -12.21 2.04
C PHE A 201 -14.94 -12.27 0.52
N LEU A 202 -14.05 -12.94 -0.22
CA LEU A 202 -14.20 -13.12 -1.67
C LEU A 202 -15.45 -13.91 -2.06
N LYS A 203 -15.78 -14.95 -1.29
CA LYS A 203 -16.92 -15.85 -1.53
C LYS A 203 -18.25 -15.28 -1.01
N SER A 204 -18.16 -14.36 -0.05
CA SER A 204 -19.32 -13.76 0.60
C SER A 204 -20.26 -13.11 -0.40
N ARG A 205 -21.55 -13.49 -0.32
CA ARG A 205 -22.64 -12.89 -1.11
C ARG A 205 -23.37 -11.77 -0.38
N ASN A 206 -22.97 -11.50 0.86
CA ASN A 206 -23.54 -10.42 1.64
C ASN A 206 -23.20 -9.05 1.02
N ILE A 207 -24.03 -8.05 1.27
CA ILE A 207 -23.79 -6.64 0.84
C ILE A 207 -23.63 -5.68 2.03
N SER A 208 -23.80 -6.20 3.24
CA SER A 208 -23.68 -5.45 4.49
C SER A 208 -22.31 -5.75 5.11
N PRO A 209 -21.46 -4.74 5.39
CA PRO A 209 -20.20 -4.93 6.11
C PRO A 209 -20.35 -5.74 7.40
N ALA A 210 -21.39 -5.48 8.20
CA ALA A 210 -21.65 -6.22 9.43
C ALA A 210 -21.94 -7.72 9.19
N GLU A 211 -22.68 -8.06 8.13
CA GLU A 211 -22.92 -9.48 7.81
C GLU A 211 -21.67 -10.15 7.24
N MET A 212 -20.88 -9.45 6.43
CA MET A 212 -19.58 -9.94 5.99
C MET A 212 -18.66 -10.23 7.18
N MET A 213 -18.66 -9.36 8.21
CA MET A 213 -17.88 -9.58 9.43
C MET A 213 -18.36 -10.79 10.24
N ARG A 214 -19.67 -11.07 10.28
CA ARG A 214 -20.20 -12.29 10.94
C ARG A 214 -19.80 -13.56 10.19
N GLU A 215 -19.86 -13.53 8.86
CA GLU A 215 -19.43 -14.63 8.00
C GLU A 215 -17.93 -14.91 8.19
N LEU A 216 -17.10 -13.86 8.13
CA LEU A 216 -15.66 -13.94 8.42
C LEU A 216 -15.39 -14.55 9.80
N HIS A 217 -16.10 -14.09 10.83
CA HIS A 217 -15.96 -14.62 12.19
C HIS A 217 -16.22 -16.13 12.26
N ALA A 218 -17.23 -16.64 11.54
CA ALA A 218 -17.55 -18.06 11.51
C ALA A 218 -16.49 -18.88 10.74
N ASP A 219 -16.03 -18.36 9.60
CA ASP A 219 -15.14 -19.08 8.68
C ASP A 219 -13.71 -19.25 9.23
N ILE A 220 -13.23 -18.29 10.01
CA ILE A 220 -11.85 -18.33 10.55
C ILE A 220 -11.74 -18.93 11.97
N ARG A 221 -12.82 -19.52 12.52
CA ARG A 221 -12.83 -20.11 13.89
C ARG A 221 -11.75 -21.16 14.16
N LYS A 222 -11.25 -21.83 13.13
CA LYS A 222 -10.22 -22.88 13.23
C LYS A 222 -8.80 -22.35 12.99
N THR A 223 -8.59 -21.05 13.10
CA THR A 223 -7.30 -20.38 12.91
C THR A 223 -6.85 -19.73 14.21
N ARG A 224 -5.71 -19.02 14.20
CA ARG A 224 -5.35 -18.14 15.32
C ARG A 224 -6.35 -17.00 15.56
N GLY A 225 -7.25 -16.73 14.61
CA GLY A 225 -8.15 -15.58 14.66
C GLY A 225 -7.48 -14.31 14.13
N ALA A 226 -8.29 -13.27 13.98
CA ALA A 226 -7.84 -11.99 13.44
C ALA A 226 -8.66 -10.84 14.01
N VAL A 227 -8.14 -9.63 13.89
CA VAL A 227 -8.93 -8.40 13.94
C VAL A 227 -9.17 -7.94 12.51
N GLY A 228 -10.20 -7.11 12.29
CA GLY A 228 -10.56 -6.77 10.92
C GLY A 228 -11.55 -5.63 10.78
N ALA A 229 -11.62 -5.06 9.59
CA ALA A 229 -12.65 -4.13 9.20
C ALA A 229 -13.09 -4.32 7.76
N VAL A 230 -14.39 -4.15 7.51
CA VAL A 230 -14.96 -4.06 6.18
C VAL A 230 -15.54 -2.67 5.97
N VAL A 231 -15.18 -2.07 4.84
CA VAL A 231 -15.69 -0.78 4.38
C VAL A 231 -16.41 -0.96 3.07
N LYS A 232 -17.59 -0.38 2.95
CA LYS A 232 -18.36 -0.29 1.71
C LYS A 232 -18.49 1.19 1.34
N ILE A 233 -18.07 1.55 0.13
CA ILE A 233 -18.16 2.91 -0.39
C ILE A 233 -19.09 2.94 -1.59
N ASN A 234 -20.15 3.76 -1.50
CA ASN A 234 -21.03 4.09 -2.60
C ASN A 234 -20.73 5.52 -3.09
N THR A 235 -19.93 5.62 -4.15
CA THR A 235 -19.57 6.93 -4.74
C THR A 235 -20.75 7.67 -5.37
N ARG A 236 -21.81 6.96 -5.77
CA ARG A 236 -22.98 7.58 -6.40
C ARG A 236 -23.89 8.24 -5.36
N GLU A 237 -24.08 7.57 -4.23
CA GLU A 237 -24.92 8.08 -3.12
C GLU A 237 -24.11 8.95 -2.14
N GLY A 238 -22.78 8.95 -2.25
CA GLY A 238 -21.92 9.69 -1.34
C GLY A 238 -21.91 9.09 0.07
N GLU A 239 -21.98 7.76 0.18
CA GLU A 239 -22.07 7.07 1.46
C GLU A 239 -20.91 6.09 1.68
N LEU A 240 -20.50 5.96 2.94
CA LEU A 240 -19.58 4.95 3.43
C LEU A 240 -20.21 4.20 4.61
N ASP A 241 -20.31 2.88 4.50
CA ASP A 241 -20.69 1.99 5.60
C ASP A 241 -19.43 1.27 6.12
N PHE A 242 -19.22 1.28 7.43
CA PHE A 242 -18.07 0.67 8.10
C PHE A 242 -18.52 -0.36 9.15
N CYS A 243 -17.84 -1.49 9.24
CA CYS A 243 -17.94 -2.38 10.39
C CYS A 243 -16.56 -2.97 10.69
N GLY A 244 -16.09 -2.83 11.94
CA GLY A 244 -14.80 -3.31 12.39
C GLY A 244 -14.86 -4.03 13.71
N ILE A 245 -13.95 -4.98 13.92
CA ILE A 245 -13.75 -5.79 15.12
C ILE A 245 -12.26 -5.71 15.47
N GLY A 246 -11.93 -5.32 16.70
CA GLY A 246 -10.57 -5.19 17.19
C GLY A 246 -9.95 -3.81 16.91
N ASN A 247 -8.67 -3.78 16.60
CA ASN A 247 -7.82 -2.58 16.58
C ASN A 247 -7.39 -2.10 15.19
N ILE A 248 -8.01 -2.60 14.10
CA ILE A 248 -7.90 -1.95 12.79
C ILE A 248 -8.42 -0.52 12.93
N THR A 249 -7.56 0.44 12.60
CA THR A 249 -7.87 1.86 12.71
C THR A 249 -8.30 2.39 11.35
N GLY A 250 -9.45 3.06 11.31
CA GLY A 250 -9.90 3.77 10.11
C GLY A 250 -10.09 5.26 10.37
N LYS A 251 -9.60 6.10 9.44
CA LYS A 251 -9.75 7.56 9.50
C LYS A 251 -10.12 8.14 8.16
N ILE A 252 -11.02 9.13 8.18
CA ILE A 252 -11.37 9.95 7.02
C ILE A 252 -10.79 11.34 7.24
N PHE A 253 -9.99 11.79 6.28
CA PHE A 253 -9.36 13.09 6.23
C PHE A 253 -10.00 13.97 5.15
N SER A 254 -9.93 15.28 5.36
CA SER A 254 -10.05 16.24 4.27
C SER A 254 -8.81 16.11 3.38
N HIS A 255 -8.96 16.00 2.06
CA HIS A 255 -7.80 15.91 1.18
C HIS A 255 -7.01 17.23 1.10
N SER A 256 -7.65 18.38 1.34
CA SER A 256 -7.01 19.70 1.20
C SER A 256 -6.28 20.12 2.47
N SER A 257 -6.87 19.88 3.64
CA SER A 257 -6.34 20.29 4.94
C SER A 257 -5.72 19.15 5.74
N TYR A 258 -5.92 17.89 5.35
CA TYR A 258 -5.56 16.69 6.11
C TYR A 258 -6.05 16.67 7.56
N THR A 259 -7.09 17.46 7.86
CA THR A 259 -7.75 17.39 9.15
C THR A 259 -8.60 16.12 9.21
N VAL A 260 -8.57 15.45 10.35
CA VAL A 260 -9.41 14.27 10.59
C VAL A 260 -10.86 14.73 10.67
N ILE A 261 -11.70 14.24 9.77
CA ILE A 261 -13.13 14.53 9.75
C ILE A 261 -13.89 13.47 10.55
N LYS A 262 -13.47 12.21 10.45
CA LYS A 262 -14.13 11.10 11.15
C LYS A 262 -13.13 10.00 11.49
N ASN A 263 -13.22 9.49 12.72
CA ASN A 263 -12.64 8.20 13.10
C ASN A 263 -13.69 7.11 12.90
N LEU A 264 -13.31 6.02 12.24
CA LEU A 264 -14.11 4.81 12.07
C LEU A 264 -13.80 3.89 13.24
N VAL A 265 -14.80 3.61 14.08
CA VAL A 265 -14.59 2.97 15.38
C VAL A 265 -14.95 1.50 15.29
N SER A 266 -14.02 0.63 15.61
CA SER A 266 -14.25 -0.82 15.67
C SER A 266 -14.85 -1.24 17.01
N TYR A 267 -15.63 -2.32 17.01
CA TYR A 267 -16.07 -2.96 18.24
C TYR A 267 -14.94 -3.77 18.85
N ASN A 268 -14.95 -3.95 20.17
CA ASN A 268 -14.00 -4.85 20.83
C ASN A 268 -14.32 -6.32 20.50
N GLY A 269 -13.30 -7.11 20.16
CA GLY A 269 -13.43 -8.53 19.87
C GLY A 269 -12.32 -9.04 18.97
N ILE A 270 -12.36 -10.35 18.70
CA ILE A 270 -11.43 -11.07 17.84
C ILE A 270 -12.27 -12.02 16.95
N LEU A 271 -12.14 -11.87 15.63
CA LEU A 271 -12.75 -12.76 14.66
C LEU A 271 -12.20 -14.19 14.83
N GLY A 272 -13.07 -15.19 14.69
CA GLY A 272 -12.74 -16.58 14.99
C GLY A 272 -12.84 -16.96 16.47
N HIS A 273 -12.85 -15.99 17.39
CA HIS A 273 -12.97 -16.24 18.84
C HIS A 273 -14.24 -15.63 19.42
N ASN A 274 -14.21 -14.35 19.78
CA ASN A 274 -15.30 -13.65 20.45
C ASN A 274 -15.58 -12.30 19.79
N ILE A 275 -16.82 -12.09 19.37
CA ILE A 275 -17.32 -10.80 18.90
C ILE A 275 -18.61 -10.44 19.66
N PRO A 276 -19.01 -9.16 19.71
CA PRO A 276 -20.29 -8.78 20.31
C PRO A 276 -21.46 -9.49 19.62
N HIS A 277 -22.51 -9.81 20.38
CA HIS A 277 -23.73 -10.43 19.84
C HIS A 277 -24.37 -9.57 18.73
N THR A 278 -24.30 -8.25 18.87
CA THR A 278 -24.82 -7.28 17.91
C THR A 278 -23.69 -6.42 17.36
N VAL A 279 -23.55 -6.45 16.03
CA VAL A 279 -22.67 -5.58 15.25
C VAL A 279 -23.50 -4.93 14.15
N HIS A 280 -23.31 -3.63 13.97
CA HIS A 280 -24.05 -2.82 13.01
C HIS A 280 -23.11 -2.06 12.09
N ASN A 281 -23.63 -1.68 10.92
CA ASN A 281 -22.93 -0.77 10.03
C ASN A 281 -22.94 0.63 10.62
N GLN A 282 -21.78 1.26 10.68
CA GLN A 282 -21.62 2.67 10.99
C GLN A 282 -21.60 3.43 9.67
N ARG A 283 -22.64 4.22 9.42
CA ARG A 283 -22.76 5.02 8.21
C ARG A 283 -22.15 6.40 8.43
N THR A 284 -21.41 6.88 7.42
CA THR A 284 -20.91 8.25 7.34
C THR A 284 -20.94 8.73 5.89
N GLU A 285 -20.86 10.03 5.71
CA GLU A 285 -20.81 10.65 4.39
C GLU A 285 -19.45 10.43 3.70
N TRP A 286 -19.48 10.20 2.39
CA TRP A 286 -18.33 10.08 1.49
C TRP A 286 -18.46 11.05 0.32
N GLN A 287 -17.76 12.18 0.39
CA GLN A 287 -17.79 13.21 -0.65
C GLN A 287 -16.53 13.19 -1.54
N ALA A 288 -16.63 13.81 -2.72
CA ALA A 288 -15.44 14.34 -3.38
C ALA A 288 -14.78 15.32 -2.39
N GLY A 289 -13.50 15.14 -2.05
CA GLY A 289 -12.98 15.79 -0.84
C GLY A 289 -12.23 14.90 0.13
N ARG A 290 -12.48 13.59 0.09
CA ARG A 290 -12.14 12.70 1.21
C ARG A 290 -10.98 11.77 0.89
N LEU A 291 -10.10 11.60 1.86
CA LEU A 291 -9.04 10.59 1.85
C LEU A 291 -9.32 9.64 3.02
N MET A 292 -9.52 8.35 2.76
CA MET A 292 -9.61 7.35 3.82
C MET A 292 -8.27 6.64 3.97
N VAL A 293 -7.85 6.45 5.22
CA VAL A 293 -6.75 5.57 5.59
C VAL A 293 -7.28 4.49 6.52
N LEU A 294 -7.05 3.22 6.16
CA LEU A 294 -7.17 2.08 7.06
C LEU A 294 -5.76 1.57 7.37
N HIS A 295 -5.49 1.15 8.60
CA HIS A 295 -4.22 0.52 8.93
C HIS A 295 -4.34 -0.48 10.09
N SER A 296 -3.44 -1.47 10.09
CA SER A 296 -3.20 -2.35 11.24
C SER A 296 -2.44 -1.60 12.35
N ASP A 297 -2.25 -2.24 13.50
CA ASP A 297 -1.60 -1.59 14.64
C ASP A 297 -0.07 -1.48 14.51
N GLY A 298 0.53 -2.08 13.47
CA GLY A 298 1.89 -1.83 13.00
C GLY A 298 2.15 -0.37 12.65
N ILE A 299 1.10 0.43 12.45
CA ILE A 299 1.16 1.89 12.32
C ILE A 299 0.72 2.57 13.63
N LYS A 300 1.42 3.65 13.98
CA LYS A 300 1.05 4.52 15.11
C LYS A 300 -0.35 5.12 14.89
N SER A 301 -1.26 4.92 15.84
CA SER A 301 -2.64 5.41 15.76
C SER A 301 -2.75 6.94 15.63
N ARG A 302 -1.77 7.69 16.15
CA ARG A 302 -1.68 9.14 15.98
C ARG A 302 -0.79 9.48 14.78
N MET A 303 -1.42 9.74 13.64
CA MET A 303 -0.79 10.28 12.43
C MET A 303 -1.21 11.72 12.22
N ASP A 304 -0.24 12.58 11.90
CA ASP A 304 -0.48 13.97 11.51
C ASP A 304 -0.06 14.16 10.05
N LEU A 305 -1.05 14.11 9.16
CA LEU A 305 -0.83 14.26 7.72
C LEU A 305 -0.72 15.72 7.28
N THR A 306 -1.01 16.70 8.15
CA THR A 306 -0.90 18.13 7.83
C THR A 306 0.53 18.57 7.51
N ARG A 307 1.51 17.76 7.93
CA ARG A 307 2.94 17.95 7.68
C ARG A 307 3.36 17.65 6.23
N TYR A 308 2.49 17.02 5.44
CA TYR A 308 2.76 16.59 4.06
C TYR A 308 1.89 17.36 3.07
N PRO A 309 2.31 18.58 2.65
CA PRO A 309 1.56 19.35 1.67
C PRO A 309 1.39 18.56 0.36
N ASP A 310 0.26 18.77 -0.31
CA ASP A 310 -0.07 18.23 -1.64
C ASP A 310 -0.05 16.70 -1.82
N LEU A 311 0.21 15.94 -0.75
CA LEU A 311 0.20 14.47 -0.73
C LEU A 311 -1.02 13.82 -1.42
N HIS A 312 -2.22 14.41 -1.35
CA HIS A 312 -3.46 13.94 -1.96
C HIS A 312 -3.42 13.88 -3.49
N ARG A 313 -2.50 14.62 -4.12
CA ARG A 313 -2.31 14.68 -5.57
C ARG A 313 -1.55 13.46 -6.10
N HIS A 314 -0.87 12.72 -5.22
CA HIS A 314 -0.05 11.57 -5.59
C HIS A 314 -0.84 10.27 -5.67
N ASP A 315 -0.22 9.22 -6.21
CA ASP A 315 -0.76 7.86 -6.23
C ASP A 315 -1.05 7.36 -4.81
N PRO A 316 -2.18 6.66 -4.56
CA PRO A 316 -2.50 6.19 -3.21
C PRO A 316 -1.48 5.19 -2.64
N ASN A 317 -0.71 4.45 -3.45
CA ASN A 317 0.39 3.60 -2.95
C ASN A 317 1.57 4.46 -2.49
N LEU A 318 1.83 5.60 -3.15
CA LEU A 318 2.82 6.56 -2.68
C LEU A 318 2.37 7.20 -1.35
N ILE A 319 1.10 7.56 -1.21
CA ILE A 319 0.54 8.07 0.05
C ILE A 319 0.67 7.01 1.16
N ALA A 320 0.35 5.75 0.85
CA ALA A 320 0.51 4.63 1.78
C ALA A 320 1.99 4.44 2.19
N ALA A 321 2.92 4.62 1.26
CA ALA A 321 4.36 4.55 1.53
C ALA A 321 4.86 5.69 2.43
N VAL A 322 4.35 6.92 2.27
CA VAL A 322 4.63 8.02 3.21
C VAL A 322 4.16 7.67 4.61
N ILE A 323 2.95 7.12 4.73
CA ILE A 323 2.39 6.72 6.02
C ILE A 323 3.23 5.61 6.65
N TYR A 324 3.57 4.60 5.86
CA TYR A 324 4.42 3.49 6.29
C TYR A 324 5.79 3.98 6.79
N ARG A 325 6.48 4.82 6.00
CA ARG A 325 7.82 5.35 6.33
C ARG A 325 7.84 6.11 7.66
N ASP A 326 6.85 6.97 7.89
CA ASP A 326 6.91 7.96 8.97
C ASP A 326 6.15 7.52 10.24
N PHE A 327 5.22 6.57 10.10
CA PHE A 327 4.36 6.14 11.21
C PHE A 327 4.43 4.63 11.51
N SER A 328 5.20 3.82 10.78
CA SER A 328 5.43 2.42 11.18
C SER A 328 6.14 2.33 12.54
N ARG A 329 5.81 1.27 13.29
CA ARG A 329 6.47 0.90 14.54
C ARG A 329 7.73 0.07 14.30
N GLY A 330 7.81 -0.66 13.19
CA GLY A 330 8.92 -1.57 12.87
C GLY A 330 9.02 -2.82 13.74
N THR A 331 8.07 -3.02 14.68
CA THR A 331 8.03 -4.16 15.60
C THR A 331 6.96 -5.18 15.25
N ASP A 332 6.12 -4.89 14.26
CA ASP A 332 4.98 -5.71 13.88
C ASP A 332 4.79 -5.76 12.35
N ASP A 333 3.90 -6.65 11.91
CA ASP A 333 3.35 -6.62 10.56
C ASP A 333 2.72 -5.25 10.29
N THR A 334 2.79 -4.77 9.05
CA THR A 334 2.29 -3.43 8.72
C THR A 334 1.42 -3.46 7.49
N LEU A 335 0.19 -2.96 7.64
CA LEU A 335 -0.77 -2.72 6.58
C LEU A 335 -1.25 -1.27 6.62
N VAL A 336 -1.17 -0.60 5.48
CA VAL A 336 -1.77 0.71 5.20
C VAL A 336 -2.58 0.58 3.92
N ILE A 337 -3.84 0.99 3.94
CA ILE A 337 -4.69 1.12 2.76
C ILE A 337 -5.15 2.55 2.66
N VAL A 338 -4.93 3.15 1.50
CA VAL A 338 -5.35 4.52 1.19
C VAL A 338 -6.42 4.47 0.11
N THR A 339 -7.53 5.17 0.32
CA THR A 339 -8.59 5.33 -0.68
C THR A 339 -8.90 6.80 -0.88
N LYS A 340 -8.94 7.24 -2.14
CA LYS A 340 -9.34 8.60 -2.52
C LYS A 340 -10.22 8.59 -3.77
N PRO A 341 -11.09 9.59 -3.97
CA PRO A 341 -11.72 9.86 -5.25
C PRO A 341 -10.65 10.06 -6.32
N LYS A 342 -10.93 9.59 -7.53
CA LYS A 342 -10.14 10.01 -8.70
C LYS A 342 -10.42 11.49 -8.97
N ILE A 343 -9.36 12.31 -9.01
CA ILE A 343 -9.43 13.76 -9.25
C ILE A 343 -9.58 14.04 -10.75
#